data_AF-A0A7W0XIK3-F1
#
_entry.id   AF-A0A7W0XIK3-F1
#
_cell.length_a   1.000
_cell.length_b   1.000
_cell.length_c   1.000
_cell.angle_alpha   90.00
_cell.angle_beta   90.00
_cell.angle_gamma   90.00
#
_symmetry.space_group_name_H-M   'P 1'
#
loop_
_entity.id
_entity.type
_entity.pdbx_description
1 polymer ?
#
loop_
_entity_poly.entity_id
_entity_poly.type
_entity_poly.pdbx_seq_one_letter_code
_entity_poly.pdbx_strand_id
1 'polypeptide(L)'
;MDEPFGRSDHPGQLAKRVARRAAIHLWGDVERGAFVAGATPGVVDFSIHPDDPLSASVEAKWVMTLARGDWNIQTHSTAALTASETHFNIRWELHLSMAER
;
A
#
# COMPACT_ATOMS: atom_id res chain seq x y z
N MET A 1 -29.29 35.08 9.61
CA MET A 1 -28.32 35.94 8.92
C MET A 1 -27.02 35.15 8.86
N ASP A 2 -26.99 33.99 8.20
CA ASP A 2 -27.00 33.73 6.73
C ASP A 2 -25.76 34.38 6.09
N GLU A 3 -24.78 33.68 5.51
CA GLU A 3 -24.74 32.49 4.62
C GLU A 3 -23.28 31.91 4.58
N PRO A 4 -22.91 30.88 3.78
CA PRO A 4 -23.58 29.62 3.46
C PRO A 4 -22.62 28.39 3.47
N PHE A 5 -23.21 27.20 3.50
CA PHE A 5 -22.57 25.94 3.15
C PHE A 5 -22.16 25.92 1.67
N GLY A 6 -20.95 25.45 1.37
CA GLY A 6 -20.53 25.24 -0.02
C GLY A 6 -19.10 24.74 -0.21
N ARG A 7 -18.89 23.43 -0.02
CA ARG A 7 -18.11 22.59 -0.95
C ARG A 7 -18.24 21.12 -0.54
N SER A 8 -19.00 20.38 -1.33
CA SER A 8 -19.05 18.93 -1.30
C SER A 8 -17.70 18.38 -1.74
N ASP A 9 -16.94 17.80 -0.81
CA ASP A 9 -15.74 17.05 -1.14
C ASP A 9 -16.13 15.78 -1.90
N HIS A 10 -15.71 15.70 -3.16
CA HIS A 10 -15.87 14.50 -3.97
C HIS A 10 -15.10 13.31 -3.34
N PRO A 11 -15.69 12.11 -3.26
CA PRO A 11 -15.12 10.95 -2.58
C PRO A 11 -13.72 10.53 -3.09
N GLY A 12 -13.37 10.87 -4.34
CA GLY A 12 -12.04 10.63 -4.91
C GLY A 12 -10.90 11.49 -4.34
N GLN A 13 -11.19 12.62 -3.68
CA GLN A 13 -10.18 13.49 -3.08
C GLN A 13 -9.76 13.01 -1.68
N LEU A 14 -10.66 12.33 -0.94
CA LEU A 14 -10.35 11.75 0.36
C LEU A 14 -9.40 10.55 0.23
N ALA A 15 -9.59 9.71 -0.80
CA ALA A 15 -8.71 8.59 -1.11
C ALA A 15 -7.25 9.03 -1.38
N LYS A 16 -7.06 10.17 -2.07
CA LYS A 16 -5.73 10.73 -2.34
C LYS A 16 -5.04 11.30 -1.09
N ARG A 17 -5.78 11.78 -0.10
CA ARG A 17 -5.23 12.30 1.17
C ARG A 17 -4.80 11.19 2.12
N VAL A 18 -5.49 10.05 2.13
CA VAL A 18 -5.12 8.90 2.97
C VAL A 18 -3.87 8.20 2.42
N ALA A 19 -3.77 8.03 1.09
CA ALA A 19 -2.61 7.39 0.44
C ALA A 19 -1.28 8.13 0.68
N ARG A 20 -1.29 9.47 0.76
CA ARG A 20 -0.08 10.29 1.01
C ARG A 20 0.49 10.14 2.43
N ARG A 21 -0.26 9.56 3.38
CA ARG A 21 0.16 9.46 4.78
C ARG A 21 0.81 8.11 5.15
N ALA A 22 0.73 7.11 4.27
CA ALA A 22 1.32 5.78 4.47
C ALA A 22 2.54 5.51 3.57
N ALA A 23 2.89 6.45 2.69
CA ALA A 23 4.09 6.36 1.88
C ALA A 23 5.29 6.93 2.65
N ILE A 24 6.17 6.03 3.13
CA ILE A 24 7.48 6.44 3.63
C ILE A 24 8.33 6.73 2.39
N HIS A 25 8.58 8.01 2.12
CA HIS A 25 9.53 8.42 1.11
C HIS A 25 10.79 8.94 1.80
N LEU A 26 11.89 8.19 1.69
CA LEU A 26 13.21 8.67 2.07
C LEU A 26 13.87 9.23 0.80
N TRP A 27 13.98 10.56 0.72
CA TRP A 27 14.59 11.24 -0.43
C TRP A 27 16.05 11.58 -0.12
N GLY A 28 16.97 11.17 -1.00
CA GLY A 28 18.39 11.54 -0.98
C GLY A 28 18.93 11.75 -2.40
N ASP A 29 20.14 12.29 -2.52
CA ASP A 29 20.82 12.52 -3.81
C ASP A 29 21.22 11.21 -4.49
N VAL A 30 20.38 10.75 -5.42
CA VAL A 30 20.49 9.46 -6.12
C VAL A 30 21.72 9.40 -7.05
N GLU A 31 22.19 10.55 -7.54
CA GLU A 31 23.35 10.63 -8.43
C GLU A 31 24.67 10.42 -7.69
N ARG A 32 24.73 10.77 -6.40
CA ARG A 32 25.92 10.59 -5.55
C ARG A 32 25.90 9.32 -4.72
N GLY A 33 24.99 8.40 -5.01
CA GLY A 33 24.90 7.09 -4.38
C GLY A 33 23.90 6.98 -3.23
N ALA A 34 23.01 7.97 -3.04
CA ALA A 34 21.86 7.80 -2.15
C ALA A 34 20.83 6.84 -2.77
N PHE A 35 19.96 6.35 -1.90
CA PHE A 35 18.95 5.35 -2.18
C PHE A 35 17.57 5.97 -2.02
N VAL A 36 16.71 5.79 -3.02
CA VAL A 36 15.28 6.03 -2.86
C VAL A 36 14.63 4.71 -2.52
N ALA A 37 14.00 4.64 -1.35
CA ALA A 37 12.96 3.65 -1.08
C ALA A 37 11.63 4.37 -0.90
N GLY A 38 10.67 3.99 -1.72
CA GLY A 38 9.26 4.27 -1.48
C GLY A 38 8.52 2.95 -1.35
N ALA A 39 7.79 2.77 -0.26
CA ALA A 39 6.82 1.69 -0.12
C ALA A 39 5.42 2.31 -0.09
N THR A 40 4.60 1.96 -1.07
CA THR A 40 3.19 2.36 -1.14
C THR A 40 2.34 1.14 -0.86
N PRO A 41 1.64 1.09 0.29
CA PRO A 41 0.56 0.12 0.44
C PRO A 41 -0.52 0.44 -0.60
N GLY A 42 -0.94 -0.58 -1.33
CA GLY A 42 -2.18 -0.55 -2.09
C GLY A 42 -3.39 -0.68 -1.17
N VAL A 43 -4.46 -1.27 -1.68
CA VAL A 43 -5.62 -1.62 -0.86
C VAL A 43 -5.23 -2.78 0.08
N VAL A 44 -5.63 -2.64 1.34
CA VAL A 44 -5.58 -3.71 2.33
C VAL A 44 -7.00 -3.93 2.83
N ASP A 45 -7.57 -5.09 2.49
CA ASP A 45 -8.93 -5.46 2.86
C ASP A 45 -8.88 -6.46 4.00
N PHE A 46 -9.62 -6.19 5.08
CA PHE A 46 -9.76 -7.07 6.23
C PHE A 46 -11.22 -7.46 6.41
N SER A 47 -11.47 -8.72 6.77
CA SER A 47 -12.82 -9.18 7.12
C SER A 47 -12.78 -10.25 8.20
N ILE A 48 -13.84 -10.29 9.02
CA ILE A 48 -14.13 -11.37 9.96
C ILE A 48 -15.29 -12.16 9.36
N HIS A 49 -15.27 -13.48 9.48
CA HIS A 49 -16.34 -14.33 8.93
C HIS A 49 -17.66 -14.03 9.66
N PRO A 50 -18.77 -13.77 8.94
CA PRO A 50 -20.02 -13.32 9.55
C PRO A 50 -20.62 -14.36 10.52
N ASP A 51 -20.41 -15.65 10.23
CA ASP A 51 -20.92 -16.75 11.05
C ASP A 51 -19.87 -17.37 11.99
N ASP A 52 -18.62 -16.93 11.91
CA ASP A 52 -17.53 -17.43 12.76
C ASP A 52 -16.60 -16.27 13.16
N PRO A 53 -16.80 -15.67 14.35
CA PRO A 53 -16.02 -14.52 14.78
C PRO A 53 -14.54 -14.84 15.07
N LEU A 54 -14.16 -16.12 15.11
CA LEU A 54 -12.77 -16.55 15.27
C LEU A 54 -12.05 -16.78 13.94
N SER A 55 -12.76 -16.61 12.82
CA SER A 55 -12.18 -16.70 11.47
C SER A 55 -12.06 -15.32 10.83
N ALA A 56 -10.91 -15.03 10.22
CA ALA A 56 -10.62 -13.74 9.59
C ALA A 56 -9.84 -13.91 8.29
N SER A 57 -9.88 -12.89 7.44
CA SER A 57 -9.06 -12.83 6.23
C SER A 57 -8.50 -11.45 5.99
N VAL A 58 -7.34 -11.41 5.32
CA VAL A 58 -6.74 -10.19 4.80
C VAL A 58 -6.20 -10.42 3.40
N GLU A 59 -6.44 -9.45 2.51
CA GLU A 59 -5.70 -9.30 1.25
C GLU A 59 -4.94 -7.98 1.28
N ALA A 60 -3.64 -8.01 0.96
CA ALA A 60 -2.79 -6.82 0.97
C ALA A 60 -1.95 -6.75 -0.31
N LYS A 61 -1.86 -5.56 -0.90
CA LYS A 61 -0.99 -5.28 -2.05
C LYS A 61 0.05 -4.24 -1.69
N TRP A 62 1.28 -4.43 -2.12
CA TRP A 62 2.37 -3.50 -1.88
C TRP A 62 3.17 -3.25 -3.14
N VAL A 63 3.58 -1.99 -3.31
CA VAL A 63 4.54 -1.59 -4.32
C VAL A 63 5.72 -0.95 -3.63
N MET A 64 6.93 -1.47 -3.86
CA MET A 64 8.16 -0.86 -3.40
C MET A 64 9.02 -0.48 -4.60
N THR A 65 9.55 0.74 -4.60
CA THR A 65 10.51 1.21 -5.63
C THR A 65 11.84 1.49 -4.96
N LEU A 66 12.91 0.90 -5.50
CA LEU A 66 14.29 1.05 -5.06
C LEU A 66 15.14 1.62 -6.20
N ALA A 67 15.77 2.77 -6.00
CA ALA A 67 16.63 3.38 -7.00
C ALA A 67 17.98 3.83 -6.43
N ARG A 68 19.05 3.65 -7.23
CA ARG A 68 20.42 4.10 -6.94
C ARG A 68 21.20 4.24 -8.25
N GLY A 69 21.71 5.44 -8.54
CA GLY A 69 22.37 5.71 -9.82
C GLY A 69 21.49 5.30 -11.01
N ASP A 70 21.98 4.37 -11.82
CA ASP A 70 21.28 3.86 -13.00
C ASP A 70 20.35 2.68 -12.72
N TRP A 71 20.27 2.20 -11.48
CA TRP A 71 19.40 1.10 -11.11
C TRP A 71 18.08 1.63 -10.60
N ASN A 72 16.98 1.07 -11.12
CA ASN A 72 15.63 1.34 -10.66
C ASN A 72 14.84 0.03 -10.70
N ILE A 73 14.41 -0.44 -9.53
CA ILE A 73 13.72 -1.72 -9.36
C ILE A 73 12.37 -1.44 -8.71
N GLN A 74 11.33 -2.05 -9.26
CA GLN A 74 10.01 -2.08 -8.66
C GLN A 74 9.69 -3.51 -8.22
N THR A 75 9.22 -3.62 -6.98
CA THR A 75 8.75 -4.85 -6.37
C THR A 75 7.25 -4.73 -6.15
N HIS A 76 6.49 -5.67 -6.70
CA HIS A 76 5.08 -5.84 -6.44
C HIS A 76 4.87 -7.07 -5.58
N SER A 77 4.13 -6.94 -4.48
CA SER A 77 3.69 -8.11 -3.72
C SER A 77 2.19 -8.10 -3.50
N THR A 78 1.62 -9.29 -3.53
CA THR A 78 0.25 -9.56 -3.08
C THR A 78 0.31 -10.62 -1.99
N ALA A 79 -0.40 -10.37 -0.90
CA ALA A 79 -0.53 -11.27 0.23
C ALA A 79 -2.00 -11.61 0.43
N ALA A 80 -2.29 -12.89 0.64
CA ALA A 80 -3.59 -13.34 1.11
C ALA A 80 -3.38 -14.19 2.36
N LEU A 81 -4.05 -13.83 3.44
CA LEU A 81 -4.05 -14.60 4.68
C LEU A 81 -5.49 -14.92 5.07
N THR A 82 -5.71 -16.17 5.49
CA THR A 82 -6.90 -16.57 6.23
C THR A 82 -6.46 -17.11 7.59
N ALA A 83 -7.24 -16.79 8.62
CA ALA A 83 -7.03 -17.22 9.98
C ALA A 83 -8.29 -17.94 10.46
N SER A 84 -8.11 -18.97 11.28
CA SER A 84 -9.14 -19.56 12.12
C SER A 84 -8.70 -19.47 13.59
N GLU A 85 -9.49 -20.01 14.51
CA GLU A 85 -9.15 -20.09 15.93
C GLU A 85 -7.74 -20.67 16.18
N THR A 86 -7.29 -21.60 15.35
CA THR A 86 -6.08 -22.40 15.61
C THR A 86 -5.01 -22.33 14.51
N HIS A 87 -5.32 -21.76 13.34
CA HIS A 87 -4.41 -21.81 12.19
C HIS A 87 -4.36 -20.50 11.41
N PHE A 88 -3.20 -20.22 10.83
CA PHE A 88 -3.01 -19.17 9.83
C PHE A 88 -2.55 -19.80 8.53
N ASN A 89 -3.27 -19.53 7.44
CA ASN A 89 -2.88 -19.91 6.09
C ASN A 89 -2.51 -18.66 5.32
N ILE A 90 -1.29 -18.64 4.80
CA ILE A 90 -0.71 -17.45 4.20
C ILE A 90 -0.17 -17.80 2.82
N ARG A 91 -0.54 -17.00 1.82
CA ARG A 91 -0.03 -17.04 0.46
C ARG A 91 0.54 -15.69 0.07
N TRP A 92 1.68 -15.73 -0.60
CA TRP A 92 2.37 -14.54 -1.08
C TRP A 92 2.81 -14.75 -2.52
N GLU A 93 2.65 -13.70 -3.30
CA GLU A 93 3.20 -13.59 -4.64
C GLU A 93 4.08 -12.36 -4.69
N LEU A 94 5.26 -12.51 -5.31
CA LEU A 94 6.25 -11.47 -5.46
C LEU A 94 6.68 -11.38 -6.91
N HIS A 95 6.56 -10.19 -7.48
CA HIS A 95 7.05 -9.89 -8.82
C HIS A 95 8.06 -8.76 -8.76
N LEU A 96 9.18 -8.94 -9.45
CA LEU A 96 10.23 -7.94 -9.56
C LEU A 96 10.34 -7.49 -11.02
N SER A 97 10.40 -6.19 -11.24
CA SER A 97 10.66 -5.61 -12.56
C SER A 97 11.69 -4.50 -12.47
N MET A 98 12.44 -4.31 -13.55
CA MET A 98 13.17 -3.06 -13.77
C MET A 98 12.14 -1.96 -14.01
N ALA A 99 12.23 -0.85 -13.29
CA ALA A 99 11.34 0.28 -13.48
C ALA A 99 11.91 1.24 -14.54
N GLU A 100 11.07 1.66 -15.48
CA GLU A 100 11.41 2.70 -16.45
C GLU A 100 11.65 4.04 -15.73
N ARG A 101 12.59 4.84 -16.23
CA ARG A 101 12.97 6.13 -15.64
C ARG A 101 11.99 7.25 -15.97
#